data_AF-A0A074VT90-F1
#
_entry.id   AF-A0A074VT90-F1
#
_cell.length_a   1.000
_cell.length_b   1.000
_cell.length_c   1.000
_cell.angle_alpha   90.00
_cell.angle_beta   90.00
_cell.angle_gamma   90.00
#
_symmetry.space_group_name_H-M   'P 1'
#
loop_
_entity.id
_entity.type
_entity.pdbx_description
1 polymer ?
#
loop_
_entity_poly.entity_id
_entity_poly.type
_entity_poly.pdbx_seq_one_letter_code
_entity_poly.pdbx_strand_id
1 'polypeptide(L)'
;MWVQAQRREGNRILIRPQNFRIYNQATAALLALEAAPLLLSPSMAAWMASSEPKTVTAFETLVARELGFALLLCSFLSLLFSGELHRLWDDADNVPSASATAASPYSSSTTIATLLYHFATGILMYVSGTSAQLSGTLIAGSLVHMALGGFGLLVLVFANDGKISKRTGADKRTSGFIFKNQAHVQKHS
;
A
#
# COMPACT_ATOMS: atom_id res chain seq x y z
N MET A 1 16.59 -12.56 11.03
CA MET A 1 16.03 -13.69 11.82
C MET A 1 14.73 -13.22 12.43
N TRP A 2 13.59 -13.44 11.78
CA TRP A 2 12.28 -12.96 12.24
C TRP A 2 11.51 -14.12 12.88
N VAL A 3 11.54 -14.19 14.21
CA VAL A 3 10.77 -15.17 14.99
C VAL A 3 9.32 -14.67 15.06
N GLN A 4 8.41 -15.32 14.32
CA GLN A 4 6.98 -15.07 14.43
C GLN A 4 6.36 -15.95 15.52
N ALA A 5 5.66 -15.31 16.45
CA ALA A 5 4.86 -15.97 17.49
C ALA A 5 3.75 -16.82 16.86
N GLN A 6 3.89 -18.14 16.96
CA GLN A 6 2.91 -19.12 16.50
C GLN A 6 1.87 -19.35 17.60
N ARG A 7 0.72 -18.67 17.52
CA ARG A 7 -0.43 -18.98 18.38
C ARG A 7 -1.29 -20.05 17.69
N ARG A 8 -1.32 -21.25 18.28
CA ARG A 8 -2.18 -22.36 17.86
C ARG A 8 -3.61 -22.10 18.33
N GLU A 9 -4.44 -21.55 17.45
CA GLU A 9 -5.90 -21.61 17.59
C GLU A 9 -6.43 -22.62 16.57
N GLY A 10 -7.06 -23.69 17.05
CA GLY A 10 -7.85 -24.62 16.25
C GLY A 10 -7.29 -25.02 14.88
N ASN A 11 -6.25 -25.86 14.84
CA ASN A 11 -5.84 -26.67 13.68
C ASN A 11 -5.72 -25.95 12.31
N ARG A 12 -5.46 -24.62 12.31
CA ARG A 12 -5.19 -23.79 11.14
C ARG A 12 -3.90 -23.01 11.38
N ILE A 13 -2.85 -23.31 10.61
CA ILE A 13 -1.69 -22.42 10.51
C ILE A 13 -2.03 -21.38 9.45
N LEU A 14 -2.75 -20.33 9.83
CA LEU A 14 -2.95 -19.16 8.99
C LEU A 14 -1.69 -18.31 9.08
N ILE A 15 -0.85 -18.37 8.05
CA ILE A 15 0.26 -17.43 7.87
C ILE A 15 -0.40 -16.07 7.64
N ARG A 16 -0.22 -15.15 8.60
CA ARG A 16 -0.83 -13.81 8.57
C ARG A 16 -0.43 -13.10 7.27
N PRO A 17 -1.37 -12.51 6.51
CA PRO A 17 -1.02 -11.71 5.35
C PRO A 17 -0.54 -10.30 5.81
N GLN A 18 0.58 -10.25 6.52
CA GLN A 18 1.21 -9.03 7.04
C GLN A 18 1.60 -8.04 5.93
N ASN A 19 1.74 -8.54 4.70
CA ASN A 19 2.19 -7.78 3.54
C ASN A 19 1.16 -6.70 3.13
N PHE A 20 -0.16 -7.01 3.13
CA PHE A 20 -1.19 -6.01 2.84
C PHE A 20 -1.21 -4.90 3.88
N ARG A 21 -1.00 -5.24 5.14
CA ARG A 21 -0.94 -4.27 6.23
C ARG A 21 0.22 -3.30 6.05
N ILE A 22 1.44 -3.83 5.90
CA ILE A 22 2.65 -3.00 5.73
C ILE A 22 2.49 -2.09 4.52
N TYR A 23 1.95 -2.62 3.42
CA TYR A 23 1.67 -1.82 2.23
C TYR A 23 0.66 -0.70 2.49
N ASN A 24 -0.51 -0.99 3.05
CA ASN A 24 -1.54 0.03 3.30
C ASN A 24 -1.07 1.09 4.31
N GLN A 25 -0.29 0.70 5.33
CA GLN A 25 0.35 1.63 6.26
C GLN A 25 1.39 2.51 5.56
N ALA A 26 2.22 1.95 4.67
CA ALA A 26 3.20 2.69 3.89
C ALA A 26 2.52 3.70 2.94
N THR A 27 1.44 3.29 2.27
CA THR A 27 0.61 4.18 1.45
C THR A 27 0.01 5.32 2.27
N ALA A 28 -0.60 5.00 3.43
CA ALA A 28 -1.16 6.02 4.29
C ALA A 28 -0.11 7.02 4.80
N ALA A 29 1.06 6.52 5.20
CA ALA A 29 2.18 7.34 5.63
C ALA A 29 2.70 8.24 4.51
N LEU A 30 2.85 7.73 3.30
CA LEU A 30 3.30 8.53 2.15
C LEU A 30 2.30 9.64 1.81
N LEU A 31 1.01 9.32 1.73
CA LEU A 31 -0.04 10.32 1.46
C LEU A 31 -0.11 11.41 2.54
N ALA A 32 0.06 11.02 3.81
CA ALA A 32 0.12 11.98 4.92
C ALA A 32 1.39 12.85 4.86
N LEU A 33 2.53 12.26 4.48
CA LEU A 33 3.79 12.97 4.31
C LEU A 33 3.70 14.01 3.18
N GLU A 34 3.01 13.70 2.08
CA GLU A 34 2.78 14.62 0.96
C GLU A 34 1.77 15.72 1.28
N ALA A 35 0.77 15.41 2.12
CA ALA A 35 -0.19 16.40 2.58
C ALA A 35 0.47 17.50 3.45
N ALA A 36 1.51 17.16 4.22
CA ALA A 36 2.18 18.10 5.13
C ALA A 36 2.73 19.35 4.41
N PRO A 37 3.57 19.27 3.36
CA PRO A 37 4.07 20.45 2.66
C PRO A 37 2.97 21.21 1.92
N LEU A 38 1.91 20.53 1.46
CA LEU A 38 0.76 21.16 0.79
C LEU A 38 -0.10 21.99 1.75
N LEU A 39 -0.22 21.57 3.02
CA LEU A 39 -0.99 22.29 4.03
C LEU A 39 -0.17 23.39 4.72
N LEU A 40 1.06 23.07 5.14
CA LEU A 40 1.92 23.98 5.89
C LEU A 40 2.58 25.03 5.00
N SER A 41 2.97 24.64 3.78
CA SER A 41 3.76 25.47 2.86
C SER A 41 3.25 25.39 1.41
N PRO A 42 1.95 25.66 1.15
CA PRO A 42 1.35 25.51 -0.19
C PRO A 42 2.06 26.34 -1.26
N SER A 43 2.50 27.55 -0.92
CA SER A 43 3.20 28.43 -1.87
C SER A 43 4.58 27.90 -2.24
N MET A 44 5.29 27.27 -1.29
CA MET A 44 6.60 26.66 -1.59
C MET A 44 6.44 25.41 -2.46
N ALA A 45 5.40 24.61 -2.21
CA ALA A 45 5.07 23.45 -3.04
C ALA A 45 4.72 23.87 -4.48
N ALA A 46 3.87 24.90 -4.65
CA ALA A 46 3.52 25.44 -5.96
C ALA A 46 4.73 26.03 -6.71
N TRP A 47 5.64 26.68 -5.99
CA TRP A 47 6.87 27.23 -6.57
C TRP A 47 7.85 26.14 -7.01
N MET A 48 8.03 25.08 -6.21
CA MET A 48 8.89 23.93 -6.59
C MET A 48 8.33 23.12 -7.76
N ALA A 49 7.01 23.18 -7.97
CA ALA A 49 6.36 22.52 -9.10
C ALA A 49 6.44 23.36 -10.40
N SER A 50 6.73 24.66 -10.31
CA SER A 50 6.89 25.51 -11.49
C SER A 50 8.31 25.44 -12.06
N SER A 51 8.42 25.39 -13.39
CA SER A 51 9.70 25.46 -14.10
C SER A 51 10.34 26.84 -14.04
N GLU A 52 9.53 27.89 -13.86
CA GLU A 52 9.97 29.28 -13.82
C GLU A 52 9.57 29.95 -12.50
N PRO A 53 10.43 30.79 -11.92
CA PRO A 53 10.08 31.55 -10.73
C PRO A 53 8.87 32.46 -11.00
N LYS A 54 7.74 32.14 -10.36
CA LYS A 54 6.51 32.94 -10.46
C LYS A 54 5.95 33.31 -9.10
N THR A 55 5.17 34.38 -9.07
CA THR A 55 4.35 34.73 -7.92
C THR A 55 3.17 33.76 -7.83
N VAL A 56 3.05 33.09 -6.68
CA VAL A 56 1.99 32.10 -6.45
C VAL A 56 0.67 32.84 -6.27
N THR A 57 -0.35 32.44 -7.04
CA THR A 57 -1.67 33.06 -6.94
C THR A 57 -2.45 32.54 -5.73
N ALA A 58 -3.43 33.32 -5.25
CA ALA A 58 -4.30 32.90 -4.15
C ALA A 58 -5.08 31.62 -4.50
N PHE A 59 -5.46 31.46 -5.78
CA PHE A 59 -6.14 30.27 -6.29
C PHE A 59 -5.26 29.02 -6.19
N GLU A 60 -4.00 29.09 -6.63
CA GLU A 60 -3.05 27.97 -6.52
C GLU A 60 -2.82 27.53 -5.07
N THR A 61 -2.77 28.50 -4.16
CA THR A 61 -2.63 28.25 -2.73
C THR A 61 -3.86 27.53 -2.16
N LEU A 62 -5.07 27.93 -2.58
CA LEU A 62 -6.31 27.26 -2.19
C LEU A 62 -6.34 25.81 -2.72
N VAL A 63 -6.06 25.61 -4.00
CA VAL A 63 -6.04 24.28 -4.64
C VAL A 63 -5.01 23.37 -3.98
N ALA A 64 -3.82 23.87 -3.63
CA ALA A 64 -2.80 23.10 -2.93
C ALA A 64 -3.28 22.62 -1.55
N ARG A 65 -3.99 23.47 -0.79
CA ARG A 65 -4.53 23.10 0.52
C ARG A 65 -5.66 22.09 0.42
N GLU A 66 -6.59 22.30 -0.51
CA GLU A 66 -7.68 21.34 -0.78
C GLU A 66 -7.13 19.97 -1.19
N LEU A 67 -6.09 19.95 -2.04
CA LEU A 67 -5.39 18.72 -2.39
C LEU A 67 -4.75 18.06 -1.16
N GLY A 68 -4.13 18.84 -0.27
CA GLY A 68 -3.59 18.35 1.00
C GLY A 68 -4.65 17.68 1.88
N PHE A 69 -5.83 18.29 2.04
CA PHE A 69 -6.95 17.69 2.77
C PHE A 69 -7.49 16.43 2.09
N ALA A 70 -7.57 16.42 0.75
CA ALA A 70 -7.99 15.24 -0.01
C ALA A 70 -7.01 14.07 0.19
N LEU A 71 -5.69 14.32 0.21
CA LEU A 71 -4.67 13.29 0.47
C LEU A 71 -4.78 12.74 1.90
N LEU A 72 -5.05 13.58 2.89
CA LEU A 72 -5.31 13.13 4.27
C LEU A 72 -6.57 12.26 4.36
N LEU A 73 -7.65 12.64 3.65
CA LEU A 73 -8.86 11.84 3.58
C LEU A 73 -8.59 10.48 2.93
N CYS A 74 -7.87 10.44 1.81
CA CYS A 74 -7.46 9.19 1.15
C CYS A 74 -6.59 8.31 2.06
N SER A 75 -5.66 8.92 2.80
CA SER A 75 -4.83 8.22 3.80
C SER A 75 -5.70 7.59 4.89
N PHE A 76 -6.65 8.35 5.44
CA PHE A 76 -7.60 7.87 6.44
C PHE A 76 -8.47 6.72 5.90
N LEU A 77 -9.03 6.86 4.70
CA LEU A 77 -9.86 5.82 4.07
C LEU A 77 -9.07 4.54 3.79
N SER A 78 -7.79 4.66 3.41
CA SER A 78 -6.89 3.51 3.24
C SER A 78 -6.72 2.72 4.55
N LEU A 79 -6.49 3.43 5.66
CA LEU A 79 -6.39 2.81 6.99
C LEU A 79 -7.72 2.23 7.48
N LEU A 80 -8.82 2.92 7.18
CA LEU A 80 -10.17 2.49 7.56
C LEU A 80 -10.54 1.18 6.85
N PHE A 81 -10.44 1.12 5.53
CA PHE A 81 -10.84 -0.06 4.76
C PHE A 81 -9.86 -1.23 4.89
N SER A 82 -8.59 -0.96 5.15
CA SER A 82 -7.63 -2.02 5.48
C SER A 82 -7.86 -2.66 6.86
N GLY A 83 -8.68 -2.04 7.71
CA GLY A 83 -9.01 -2.55 9.06
C GLY A 83 -8.02 -2.13 10.15
N GLU A 84 -7.06 -1.24 9.86
CA GLU A 84 -6.08 -0.78 10.84
C GLU A 84 -6.72 0.05 11.96
N LEU A 85 -7.77 0.82 11.64
CA LEU A 85 -8.46 1.63 12.64
C LEU A 85 -9.21 0.79 13.67
N HIS A 86 -9.85 -0.31 13.24
CA HIS A 86 -10.51 -1.26 14.14
C HIS A 86 -9.49 -1.88 15.10
N ARG A 87 -8.29 -2.17 14.59
CA ARG A 87 -7.19 -2.73 15.39
C ARG A 87 -6.65 -1.75 16.43
N LEU A 88 -6.57 -0.45 16.10
CA LEU A 88 -6.16 0.58 17.06
C LEU A 88 -7.17 0.72 18.22
N TRP A 89 -8.46 0.56 17.93
CA TRP A 89 -9.52 0.55 18.93
C TRP A 89 -9.46 -0.70 19.83
N ASP A 90 -9.34 -1.89 19.24
CA ASP A 90 -9.22 -3.14 20.01
C ASP A 90 -8.00 -3.15 20.96
N ASP A 91 -6.88 -2.56 20.52
CA ASP A 91 -5.65 -2.43 21.31
C ASP A 91 -5.82 -1.45 22.48
N ALA A 92 -6.58 -0.36 22.29
CA ALA A 92 -6.87 0.62 23.33
C ALA A 92 -7.74 0.05 24.46
N ASP A 93 -8.70 -0.81 24.13
CA ASP A 93 -9.62 -1.40 25.10
C ASP A 93 -9.06 -2.66 25.80
N ASN A 94 -7.81 -3.07 25.48
CA ASN A 94 -7.19 -4.33 25.95
C ASN A 94 -8.08 -5.57 25.72
N VAL A 95 -9.00 -5.51 24.76
CA VAL A 95 -9.89 -6.63 24.46
C VAL A 95 -9.12 -7.61 23.59
N PRO A 96 -8.90 -8.87 24.01
CA PRO A 96 -8.31 -9.89 23.16
C PRO A 96 -9.36 -10.29 22.11
N SER A 97 -9.55 -9.47 21.10
CA SER A 97 -10.54 -9.73 20.09
C SER A 97 -10.01 -10.76 19.09
N ALA A 98 -10.75 -11.84 18.89
CA ALA A 98 -10.54 -12.77 17.79
C ALA A 98 -10.67 -12.05 16.41
N SER A 99 -11.31 -10.87 16.35
CA SER A 99 -11.45 -10.04 15.15
C SER A 99 -10.18 -9.26 14.78
N ALA A 100 -9.33 -8.87 15.75
CA ALA A 100 -8.06 -8.17 15.48
C ALA A 100 -7.06 -9.03 14.67
N THR A 101 -7.32 -10.33 14.58
CA THR A 101 -6.54 -11.33 13.83
C THR A 101 -7.09 -11.62 12.43
N ALA A 102 -8.32 -11.21 12.10
CA ALA A 102 -8.91 -11.43 10.79
C ALA A 102 -8.50 -10.29 9.84
N ALA A 103 -7.91 -10.62 8.68
CA ALA A 103 -7.66 -9.63 7.64
C ALA A 103 -9.00 -9.00 7.21
N SER A 104 -9.06 -7.65 7.13
CA SER A 104 -10.25 -6.95 6.66
C SER A 104 -10.68 -7.49 5.28
N PRO A 105 -11.97 -7.76 5.06
CA PRO A 105 -12.45 -8.26 3.76
C PRO A 105 -12.20 -7.28 2.61
N TYR A 106 -11.98 -6.00 2.93
CA TYR A 106 -11.72 -4.94 1.95
C TYR A 106 -10.24 -4.70 1.70
N SER A 107 -9.31 -5.35 2.43
CA SER A 107 -7.88 -5.06 2.33
C SER A 107 -7.33 -5.25 0.91
N SER A 108 -7.81 -6.27 0.19
CA SER A 108 -7.41 -6.55 -1.19
C SER A 108 -7.93 -5.48 -2.15
N SER A 109 -9.20 -5.09 -2.03
CA SER A 109 -9.81 -4.04 -2.84
C SER A 109 -9.15 -2.68 -2.60
N THR A 110 -8.87 -2.33 -1.34
CA THR A 110 -8.12 -1.12 -0.99
C THR A 110 -6.75 -1.13 -1.63
N THR A 111 -6.02 -2.25 -1.55
CA THR A 111 -4.69 -2.37 -2.16
C THR A 111 -4.72 -2.23 -3.67
N ILE A 112 -5.73 -2.77 -4.36
CA ILE A 112 -5.89 -2.57 -5.82
C ILE A 112 -6.16 -1.10 -6.14
N ALA A 113 -7.02 -0.43 -5.37
CA ALA A 113 -7.33 0.98 -5.60
C ALA A 113 -6.11 1.89 -5.39
N THR A 114 -5.36 1.70 -4.30
CA THR A 114 -4.16 2.48 -4.02
C THR A 114 -3.02 2.14 -4.98
N LEU A 115 -2.92 0.89 -5.44
CA LEU A 115 -1.99 0.48 -6.49
C LEU A 115 -2.19 1.27 -7.78
N LEU A 116 -3.44 1.35 -8.25
CA LEU A 116 -3.79 2.10 -9.45
C LEU A 116 -3.51 3.59 -9.27
N TYR A 117 -3.84 4.15 -8.10
CA TYR A 117 -3.50 5.52 -7.76
C TYR A 117 -1.99 5.77 -7.84
N HIS A 118 -1.16 4.92 -7.22
CA HIS A 118 0.28 5.10 -7.23
C HIS A 118 0.87 5.02 -8.65
N PHE A 119 0.40 4.12 -9.50
CA PHE A 119 0.84 4.08 -10.90
C PHE A 119 0.37 5.30 -11.70
N ALA A 120 -0.90 5.70 -11.58
CA ALA A 120 -1.44 6.86 -12.29
C ALA A 120 -0.68 8.15 -11.90
N THR A 121 -0.50 8.39 -10.60
CA THR A 121 0.24 9.54 -10.09
C THR A 121 1.71 9.46 -10.46
N GLY A 122 2.35 8.31 -10.36
CA GLY A 122 3.74 8.11 -10.77
C GLY A 122 3.97 8.43 -12.24
N ILE A 123 3.10 7.92 -13.14
CA ILE A 123 3.17 8.21 -14.57
C ILE A 123 2.95 9.71 -14.83
N LEU A 124 1.95 10.31 -14.19
CA LEU A 124 1.66 11.74 -14.34
C LEU A 124 2.85 12.60 -13.90
N MET A 125 3.44 12.32 -12.74
CA MET A 125 4.62 13.03 -12.22
C MET A 125 5.83 12.85 -13.12
N TYR A 126 6.03 11.65 -13.68
CA TYR A 126 7.13 11.37 -14.60
C TYR A 126 6.97 12.15 -15.92
N VAL A 127 5.78 12.11 -16.54
CA VAL A 127 5.49 12.85 -17.78
C VAL A 127 5.59 14.36 -17.55
N SER A 128 5.05 14.86 -16.44
CA SER A 128 5.13 16.29 -16.10
C SER A 128 6.57 16.73 -15.81
N GLY A 129 7.35 15.91 -15.12
CA GLY A 129 8.74 16.20 -14.78
C GLY A 129 9.69 16.17 -15.98
N THR A 130 9.41 15.34 -16.98
CA THR A 130 10.21 15.23 -18.22
C THR A 130 9.83 16.28 -19.26
N SER A 131 8.54 16.61 -19.38
CA SER A 131 8.05 17.63 -20.32
C SER A 131 8.41 19.07 -19.91
N ALA A 132 8.45 19.36 -18.60
CA ALA A 132 8.83 20.68 -18.07
C ALA A 132 10.35 20.90 -17.96
N GLN A 133 11.17 19.98 -18.50
CA GLN A 133 12.65 20.00 -18.58
C GLN A 133 13.43 20.08 -17.26
N LEU A 134 12.85 20.46 -16.11
CA LEU A 134 13.62 20.78 -14.89
C LEU A 134 12.80 20.61 -13.59
N SER A 135 12.33 19.40 -13.27
CA SER A 135 11.87 19.15 -11.89
C SER A 135 12.32 17.78 -11.39
N GLY A 136 13.56 17.72 -10.91
CA GLY A 136 14.13 16.52 -10.28
C GLY A 136 13.31 16.03 -9.08
N THR A 137 12.55 16.91 -8.42
CA THR A 137 11.60 16.57 -7.35
C THR A 137 10.39 15.79 -7.88
N LEU A 138 9.81 16.16 -9.02
CA LEU A 138 8.71 15.40 -9.63
C LEU A 138 9.18 14.02 -10.12
N ILE A 139 10.39 13.94 -10.69
CA ILE A 139 10.98 12.66 -11.11
C ILE A 139 11.27 11.78 -9.87
N ALA A 140 11.83 12.34 -8.80
CA ALA A 140 12.04 11.59 -7.56
C ALA A 140 10.72 11.11 -6.94
N GLY A 141 9.69 11.97 -6.91
CA GLY A 141 8.35 11.61 -6.46
C GLY A 141 7.74 10.48 -7.31
N SER A 142 7.93 10.52 -8.63
CA SER A 142 7.47 9.44 -9.51
C SER A 142 8.09 8.10 -9.15
N LEU A 143 9.38 8.05 -8.80
CA LEU A 143 10.05 6.82 -8.40
C LEU A 143 9.47 6.25 -7.10
N VAL A 144 9.18 7.11 -6.12
CA VAL A 144 8.57 6.69 -4.85
C VAL A 144 7.19 6.09 -5.09
N HIS A 145 6.35 6.75 -5.89
CA HIS A 145 5.04 6.24 -6.27
C HIS A 145 5.11 4.93 -7.06
N MET A 146 6.00 4.84 -8.05
CA MET A 146 6.17 3.64 -8.87
C MET A 146 6.72 2.46 -8.05
N ALA A 147 7.63 2.71 -7.10
CA ALA A 147 8.15 1.69 -6.20
C ALA A 147 7.05 1.16 -5.28
N LEU A 148 6.23 2.04 -4.72
CA LEU A 148 5.12 1.65 -3.86
C LEU A 148 4.03 0.93 -4.65
N GLY A 149 3.70 1.39 -5.87
CA GLY A 149 2.86 0.65 -6.81
C GLY A 149 3.43 -0.75 -7.11
N GLY A 150 4.71 -0.86 -7.46
CA GLY A 150 5.38 -2.14 -7.64
C GLY A 150 5.27 -3.06 -6.42
N PHE A 151 5.46 -2.52 -5.22
CA PHE A 151 5.27 -3.28 -3.98
C PHE A 151 3.82 -3.73 -3.78
N GLY A 152 2.83 -2.88 -4.06
CA GLY A 152 1.41 -3.25 -4.01
C GLY A 152 1.06 -4.37 -4.99
N LEU A 153 1.65 -4.36 -6.19
CA LEU A 153 1.50 -5.45 -7.16
C LEU A 153 2.12 -6.76 -6.61
N LEU A 154 3.32 -6.70 -6.05
CA LEU A 154 3.97 -7.86 -5.43
C LEU A 154 3.12 -8.41 -4.27
N VAL A 155 2.56 -7.55 -3.44
CA VAL A 155 1.65 -7.93 -2.35
C VAL A 155 0.43 -8.62 -2.93
N LEU A 156 -0.23 -8.05 -3.94
CA LEU A 156 -1.42 -8.65 -4.55
C LEU A 156 -1.16 -10.04 -5.14
N VAL A 157 0.00 -10.21 -5.79
CA VAL A 157 0.40 -11.43 -6.47
C VAL A 157 0.86 -12.52 -5.49
N PHE A 158 1.62 -12.14 -4.45
CA PHE A 158 2.32 -13.09 -3.58
C PHE A 158 1.74 -13.21 -2.16
N ALA A 159 0.81 -12.35 -1.76
CA ALA A 159 0.20 -12.41 -0.42
C ALA A 159 -1.04 -13.32 -0.33
N ASN A 160 -1.37 -14.07 -1.39
CA ASN A 160 -2.44 -15.08 -1.32
C ASN A 160 -2.07 -16.20 -0.33
N ASP A 161 -3.06 -16.63 0.46
CA ASP A 161 -2.90 -17.61 1.53
C ASP A 161 -2.30 -18.93 1.01
N GLY A 162 -1.11 -19.26 1.52
CA GLY A 162 -0.47 -20.55 1.32
C GLY A 162 -1.31 -21.66 1.95
N LYS A 163 -2.14 -22.33 1.15
CA LYS A 163 -2.89 -23.51 1.61
C LYS A 163 -1.95 -24.72 1.63
N ILE A 164 -1.35 -25.02 2.78
CA ILE A 164 -0.63 -26.28 2.97
C ILE A 164 -1.64 -27.43 2.87
N SER A 165 -1.35 -28.40 2.00
CA SER A 165 -2.22 -29.56 1.79
C SER A 165 -2.20 -30.47 3.00
N LYS A 166 -3.36 -30.64 3.67
CA LYS A 166 -3.50 -31.57 4.81
C LYS A 166 -3.15 -33.02 4.48
N ARG A 167 -3.33 -33.43 3.21
CA ARG A 167 -3.17 -34.83 2.77
C ARG A 167 -1.73 -35.19 2.42
N THR A 168 -0.93 -34.22 1.99
CA THR A 168 0.41 -34.47 1.43
C THR A 168 1.52 -33.73 2.15
N GLY A 169 1.19 -32.84 3.10
CA GLY A 169 2.17 -31.97 3.77
C GLY A 169 2.86 -30.96 2.83
N ALA A 170 2.65 -31.10 1.52
CA ALA A 170 3.26 -30.29 0.49
C ALA A 170 2.73 -28.86 0.54
N ASP A 171 3.67 -27.94 0.52
CA ASP A 171 3.42 -26.53 0.30
C ASP A 171 2.85 -26.33 -1.11
N LYS A 172 1.56 -25.98 -1.22
CA LYS A 172 0.91 -25.76 -2.53
C LYS A 172 1.42 -24.50 -3.24
N ARG A 173 2.34 -23.75 -2.62
CA ARG A 173 2.96 -22.55 -3.18
C ARG A 173 3.88 -22.84 -4.39
N THR A 174 4.39 -24.06 -4.54
CA THR A 174 5.35 -24.42 -5.61
C THR A 174 4.70 -24.96 -6.90
N SER A 175 3.40 -25.20 -6.92
CA SER A 175 2.74 -25.87 -8.06
C SER A 175 2.01 -24.94 -9.05
N GLY A 176 1.95 -23.62 -8.83
CA GLY A 176 0.96 -22.81 -9.54
C GLY A 176 1.23 -21.33 -9.76
N PHE A 177 2.45 -20.82 -9.63
CA PHE A 177 2.74 -19.44 -10.05
C PHE A 177 3.44 -19.44 -11.43
N ILE A 178 2.67 -19.12 -12.48
CA ILE A 178 2.99 -18.99 -13.91
C ILE A 178 3.59 -20.24 -14.60
N PHE A 179 4.27 -21.13 -13.86
CA PHE A 179 4.76 -22.43 -14.33
C PHE A 179 4.14 -23.54 -13.47
N LYS A 180 3.12 -24.20 -14.00
CA LYS A 180 2.50 -25.36 -13.37
C LYS A 180 3.50 -26.52 -13.39
N ASN A 181 4.11 -26.84 -12.25
CA ASN A 181 4.97 -28.01 -12.14
C ASN A 181 4.10 -29.28 -12.04
N GLN A 182 3.95 -29.99 -13.16
CA GLN A 182 3.20 -31.25 -13.27
C GLN A 182 3.94 -32.45 -12.63
N ALA A 183 5.24 -32.32 -12.31
CA ALA A 183 6.06 -33.43 -11.86
C ALA A 183 5.80 -33.86 -10.39
N HIS A 184 5.17 -33.01 -9.57
CA HIS A 184 4.86 -33.33 -8.17
C HIS A 184 3.59 -34.22 -8.01
N VAL A 185 2.95 -34.62 -9.11
CA VAL A 185 1.80 -35.56 -9.11
C VAL A 185 2.26 -36.96 -9.52
N GLN A 186 3.43 -37.42 -9.06
CA GLN A 186 3.71 -38.85 -9.04
C GLN A 186 3.23 -39.40 -7.70
N LYS A 187 2.04 -40.01 -7.72
CA LYS A 187 1.64 -40.93 -6.66
C LYS A 187 2.64 -42.09 -6.68
N HIS A 188 3.39 -42.25 -5.60
CA HIS A 188 3.96 -43.56 -5.30
C HIS A 188 2.77 -44.52 -5.10
N SER A 189 2.60 -45.41 -6.08
CA SER A 189 1.82 -46.63 -5.95
C SER A 189 2.55 -47.60 -5.03
#